data_AF-A0A1J4S536-F1
#
_entry.id   AF-A0A1J4S536-F1
#
_cell.length_a   1.000
_cell.length_b   1.000
_cell.length_c   1.000
_cell.angle_alpha   90.00
_cell.angle_beta   90.00
_cell.angle_gamma   90.00
#
_symmetry.space_group_name_H-M   'P 1'
#
loop_
_entity.id
_entity.type
_entity.pdbx_description
1 polymer ?
#
loop_
_entity_poly.entity_id
_entity_poly.type
_entity_poly.pdbx_seq_one_letter_code
_entity_poly.pdbx_strand_id
1 'polypeptide(L)'
;MERPVHALRVLVKAFLFFVLLNLLFAWFDPPIGKLTAYNWLWPGRLRFPYADSPGYYSLGYNVPVIEDFDAMFGAHILSAGPKPADEFRVLLLGDSATWGGHVAPEDMLAEQFNRLGLTSCDGRKIKAYDLGYPWPSLLRDVLILDYANQYQPDMVIWLVTLHSFEKKSADREFLVPHAERMAEVIAEHQLVLPKVYSGQAEPAFWDKTILGQRERLKKLILNQAYGWMWSATGIDNANGLSKDHPVFPQDAPADVSYFDYQSPNDSQALTRSLMFDIIRVGREIAGDAPLVVINEPIFIISGQNSNLRYNHVYPRWAYDAYRQSLADWMNAQGDPYYDTWNALPVSEFSNDMSHRDPQGEKRFADLLSPILQDFSCQIARSQKSPDF
;
A
#
# COMPACT_ATOMS: atom_id res chain seq x y z
N MET A 1 -2.35 40.08 -50.07
CA MET A 1 -1.25 39.13 -50.37
C MET A 1 -1.21 38.09 -49.26
N GLU A 2 -1.79 36.93 -49.49
CA GLU A 2 -1.58 35.78 -48.61
C GLU A 2 -0.16 35.25 -48.87
N ARG A 3 0.68 35.24 -47.82
CA ARG A 3 2.01 34.62 -47.93
C ARG A 3 1.79 33.11 -48.09
N PRO A 4 2.31 32.46 -49.15
CA PRO A 4 2.12 31.02 -49.32
C PRO A 4 2.72 30.28 -48.12
N VAL A 5 1.88 29.47 -47.47
CA VAL A 5 2.32 28.64 -46.34
C VAL A 5 3.15 27.49 -46.91
N HIS A 6 4.46 27.55 -46.67
CA HIS A 6 5.35 26.45 -47.05
C HIS A 6 5.24 25.31 -46.03
N ALA A 7 4.54 24.24 -46.40
CA ALA A 7 4.30 23.08 -45.52
C ALA A 7 5.59 22.56 -44.86
N LEU A 8 6.69 22.45 -45.62
CA LEU A 8 7.99 22.02 -45.08
C LEU A 8 8.52 22.96 -43.98
N ARG A 9 8.37 24.28 -44.15
CA ARG A 9 8.80 25.26 -43.14
C ARG A 9 7.96 25.14 -41.87
N VAL A 10 6.66 24.87 -42.01
CA VAL A 10 5.77 24.62 -40.86
C VAL A 10 6.18 23.34 -40.14
N LEU A 11 6.40 22.25 -40.86
CA LEU A 11 6.82 20.95 -40.29
C LEU A 11 8.15 21.05 -39.55
N VAL A 12 9.16 21.71 -40.14
CA VAL A 12 10.46 21.91 -39.49
C VAL A 12 10.32 22.73 -38.21
N LYS A 13 9.54 23.83 -38.24
CA LYS A 13 9.30 24.64 -37.04
C LYS A 13 8.56 23.85 -35.96
N ALA A 14 7.54 23.09 -36.34
CA ALA A 14 6.79 22.25 -35.40
C ALA A 14 7.69 21.17 -34.77
N PHE A 15 8.54 20.51 -35.56
CA PHE A 15 9.51 19.54 -35.07
C PHE A 15 10.51 20.18 -34.10
N LEU A 16 11.12 21.31 -34.46
CA LEU A 16 12.05 22.03 -33.58
C LEU A 16 11.39 22.47 -32.27
N PHE A 17 10.13 22.92 -32.34
CA PHE A 17 9.37 23.29 -31.16
C PHE A 17 9.04 22.07 -30.29
N PHE A 18 8.68 20.94 -30.89
CA PHE A 18 8.43 19.69 -30.16
C PHE A 18 9.69 19.16 -29.46
N VAL A 19 10.84 19.22 -30.13
CA VAL A 19 12.14 18.89 -29.53
C VAL A 19 12.44 19.83 -28.37
N LEU A 20 12.28 21.15 -28.57
CA LEU A 20 12.50 22.15 -27.52
C LEU A 20 11.59 21.90 -26.31
N LEU A 21 10.30 21.64 -26.53
CA LEU A 21 9.36 21.33 -25.46
C LEU A 21 9.74 20.06 -24.68
N ASN A 22 10.20 19.00 -25.35
CA ASN A 22 10.66 17.78 -24.68
C ASN A 22 11.87 18.05 -23.77
N LEU A 23 12.83 18.84 -24.27
CA LEU A 23 14.03 19.19 -23.51
C LEU A 23 13.70 20.13 -22.34
N LEU A 24 12.85 21.13 -22.55
CA LEU A 24 12.40 22.02 -21.47
C LEU A 24 11.59 21.26 -20.41
N PHE A 25 10.73 20.33 -20.83
CA PHE A 25 9.96 19.51 -19.89
C PHE A 25 10.89 18.65 -19.02
N ALA A 26 11.89 18.00 -19.61
CA ALA A 26 12.89 17.24 -18.85
C ALA A 26 13.75 18.12 -17.93
N TRP A 27 14.04 19.35 -18.35
CA TRP A 27 14.84 20.29 -17.56
C TRP A 27 14.08 20.86 -16.36
N PHE A 28 12.78 21.16 -16.51
CA PHE A 28 11.96 21.71 -15.44
C PHE A 28 11.30 20.66 -14.55
N ASP A 29 11.13 19.43 -15.06
CA ASP A 29 10.49 18.28 -14.39
C ASP A 29 9.22 18.70 -13.61
N PRO A 30 8.20 19.25 -14.31
CA PRO A 30 7.06 19.83 -13.64
C PRO A 30 6.29 18.76 -12.84
N PRO A 31 5.76 19.09 -11.64
CA PRO A 31 5.06 18.13 -10.79
C PRO A 31 3.62 17.89 -11.28
N ILE A 32 3.49 17.28 -12.47
CA ILE A 32 2.19 17.07 -13.14
C ILE A 32 1.24 16.25 -12.27
N GLY A 33 1.75 15.31 -11.45
CA GLY A 33 0.95 14.51 -10.53
C GLY A 33 0.15 15.32 -9.51
N LYS A 34 0.60 16.54 -9.16
CA LYS A 34 -0.12 17.45 -8.24
C LYS A 34 -1.40 18.01 -8.87
N LEU A 35 -1.52 17.97 -10.19
CA LEU A 35 -2.72 18.40 -10.90
C LEU A 35 -3.77 17.30 -10.80
N THR A 36 -4.69 17.47 -9.86
CA THR A 36 -5.77 16.51 -9.62
C THR A 36 -7.12 17.22 -9.54
N ALA A 37 -8.14 16.60 -10.13
CA ALA A 37 -9.53 16.99 -10.00
C ALA A 37 -10.25 16.23 -8.86
N TYR A 38 -9.61 15.21 -8.30
CA TYR A 38 -10.11 14.51 -7.11
C TYR A 38 -10.11 15.44 -5.89
N ASN A 39 -11.04 15.17 -4.98
CA ASN A 39 -11.36 15.98 -3.80
C ASN A 39 -11.87 17.39 -4.07
N TRP A 40 -12.02 17.78 -5.34
CA TRP A 40 -12.58 19.07 -5.74
C TRP A 40 -13.77 18.91 -6.70
N LEU A 41 -13.56 18.20 -7.82
CA LEU A 41 -14.60 17.89 -8.80
C LEU A 41 -15.10 16.44 -8.65
N TRP A 42 -14.19 15.51 -8.44
CA TRP A 42 -14.49 14.10 -8.17
C TRP A 42 -14.34 13.82 -6.67
N PRO A 43 -15.13 12.92 -6.07
CA PRO A 43 -14.87 12.48 -4.70
C PRO A 43 -13.54 11.74 -4.65
N GLY A 44 -12.77 11.93 -3.57
CA GLY A 44 -11.55 11.16 -3.32
C GLY A 44 -11.81 9.66 -3.27
N ARG A 45 -10.84 8.88 -3.72
CA ARG A 45 -10.86 7.42 -3.60
C ARG A 45 -10.58 7.00 -2.16
N LEU A 46 -11.21 5.93 -1.72
CA LEU A 46 -11.05 5.39 -0.36
C LEU A 46 -9.80 4.52 -0.19
N ARG A 47 -9.20 4.09 -1.31
CA ARG A 47 -7.93 3.35 -1.40
C ARG A 47 -7.13 3.81 -2.61
N PHE A 48 -5.86 3.44 -2.67
CA PHE A 48 -5.01 3.84 -3.79
C PHE A 48 -5.44 3.26 -5.15
N PRO A 49 -5.18 3.99 -6.25
CA PRO A 49 -5.54 3.55 -7.58
C PRO A 49 -4.70 2.34 -8.06
N TYR A 50 -5.38 1.27 -8.48
CA TYR A 50 -4.77 0.03 -9.00
C TYR A 50 -5.70 -0.69 -9.99
N ALA A 51 -5.12 -1.47 -10.92
CA ALA A 51 -5.85 -2.39 -11.79
C ALA A 51 -4.92 -3.54 -12.26
N ASP A 52 -5.36 -4.80 -12.12
CA ASP A 52 -4.61 -6.01 -12.53
C ASP A 52 -4.30 -6.06 -14.04
N SER A 53 -5.11 -5.39 -14.84
CA SER A 53 -4.85 -5.17 -16.26
C SER A 53 -5.59 -3.92 -16.73
N PRO A 54 -4.93 -3.00 -17.46
CA PRO A 54 -5.59 -1.87 -18.09
C PRO A 54 -6.38 -2.36 -19.32
N GLY A 55 -7.42 -3.14 -19.10
CA GLY A 55 -8.43 -3.41 -20.12
C GLY A 55 -9.40 -2.24 -20.13
N TYR A 56 -9.59 -1.58 -21.28
CA TYR A 56 -10.70 -0.65 -21.50
C TYR A 56 -12.09 -1.26 -21.21
N TYR A 57 -12.14 -2.58 -21.01
CA TYR A 57 -13.32 -3.38 -20.70
C TYR A 57 -13.38 -3.89 -19.25
N SER A 58 -12.39 -3.56 -18.40
CA SER A 58 -12.51 -3.87 -16.96
C SER A 58 -13.37 -2.81 -16.30
N LEU A 59 -14.40 -3.25 -15.56
CA LEU A 59 -15.29 -2.38 -14.78
C LEU A 59 -14.58 -1.67 -13.61
N GLY A 60 -13.25 -1.71 -13.54
CA GLY A 60 -12.47 -1.19 -12.42
C GLY A 60 -12.31 0.33 -12.42
N TYR A 61 -12.60 1.08 -13.49
CA TYR A 61 -12.42 2.55 -13.57
C TYR A 61 -11.23 3.11 -12.77
N ASN A 62 -10.06 2.49 -12.97
CA ASN A 62 -8.87 2.74 -12.19
C ASN A 62 -7.62 2.44 -13.02
N VAL A 63 -6.51 3.09 -12.67
CA VAL A 63 -5.23 2.91 -13.35
C VAL A 63 -4.09 3.08 -12.34
N PRO A 64 -3.13 2.14 -12.27
CA PRO A 64 -2.01 2.27 -11.35
C PRO A 64 -1.15 3.47 -11.76
N VAL A 65 -1.05 4.46 -10.88
CA VAL A 65 -0.16 5.63 -10.99
C VAL A 65 1.01 5.53 -10.01
N ILE A 66 1.52 4.31 -9.82
CA ILE A 66 2.58 3.99 -8.85
C ILE A 66 3.86 4.77 -9.05
N GLU A 67 4.08 5.31 -10.26
CA GLU A 67 5.25 6.12 -10.58
C GLU A 67 5.20 7.53 -10.00
N ASP A 68 4.11 7.92 -9.34
CA ASP A 68 3.84 9.30 -8.96
C ASP A 68 3.04 9.41 -7.66
N PHE A 69 3.73 9.67 -6.54
CA PHE A 69 3.08 9.84 -5.24
C PHE A 69 2.14 11.04 -5.17
N ASP A 70 2.46 12.14 -5.86
CA ASP A 70 1.55 13.28 -5.93
C ASP A 70 0.20 12.85 -6.55
N ALA A 71 0.24 12.01 -7.59
CA ALA A 71 -0.96 11.49 -8.23
C ALA A 71 -1.69 10.41 -7.40
N MET A 72 -0.95 9.49 -6.77
CA MET A 72 -1.51 8.45 -5.90
C MET A 72 -2.29 9.08 -4.74
N PHE A 73 -1.64 9.98 -4.00
CA PHE A 73 -2.24 10.65 -2.85
C PHE A 73 -3.24 11.72 -3.29
N GLY A 74 -3.00 12.42 -4.40
CA GLY A 74 -3.92 13.42 -4.94
C GLY A 74 -5.26 12.84 -5.39
N ALA A 75 -5.33 11.55 -5.73
CA ALA A 75 -6.59 10.84 -5.98
C ALA A 75 -7.28 10.33 -4.70
N HIS A 76 -6.52 10.19 -3.60
CA HIS A 76 -6.98 9.61 -2.36
C HIS A 76 -7.71 10.62 -1.46
N ILE A 77 -8.72 10.18 -0.70
CA ILE A 77 -9.53 11.03 0.18
C ILE A 77 -8.72 11.68 1.32
N LEU A 78 -7.59 11.08 1.70
CA LEU A 78 -6.67 11.64 2.70
C LEU A 78 -6.17 13.05 2.31
N SER A 79 -6.06 13.34 1.01
CA SER A 79 -5.58 14.62 0.50
C SER A 79 -6.68 15.68 0.31
N ALA A 80 -7.92 15.42 0.76
CA ALA A 80 -9.05 16.32 0.55
C ALA A 80 -8.94 17.69 1.22
N GLY A 81 -7.95 17.87 2.09
CA GLY A 81 -7.64 19.14 2.71
C GLY A 81 -6.69 18.96 3.89
N PRO A 82 -6.45 20.05 4.65
CA PRO A 82 -5.72 19.96 5.90
C PRO A 82 -6.47 19.08 6.90
N LYS A 83 -5.71 18.42 7.79
CA LYS A 83 -6.26 17.58 8.86
C LYS A 83 -7.22 18.39 9.76
N PRO A 84 -8.48 17.95 9.94
CA PRO A 84 -9.39 18.59 10.89
C PRO A 84 -8.86 18.52 12.32
N ALA A 85 -9.09 19.58 13.11
CA ALA A 85 -8.63 19.64 14.50
C ALA A 85 -9.34 18.62 15.41
N ASP A 86 -10.56 18.20 15.04
CA ASP A 86 -11.33 17.17 15.75
C ASP A 86 -11.05 15.76 15.23
N GLU A 87 -9.98 15.54 14.45
CA GLU A 87 -9.63 14.24 13.88
C GLU A 87 -8.42 13.60 14.59
N PHE A 88 -8.60 12.33 14.99
CA PHE A 88 -7.55 11.39 15.32
C PHE A 88 -7.31 10.49 14.10
N ARG A 89 -6.24 10.75 13.37
CA ARG A 89 -5.94 10.18 12.05
C ARG A 89 -5.16 8.88 12.19
N VAL A 90 -5.77 7.79 11.73
CA VAL A 90 -5.16 6.47 11.65
C VAL A 90 -4.84 6.15 10.19
N LEU A 91 -3.61 5.77 9.89
CA LEU A 91 -3.22 5.29 8.56
C LEU A 91 -3.05 3.77 8.60
N LEU A 92 -3.61 3.07 7.62
CA LEU A 92 -3.40 1.63 7.42
C LEU A 92 -2.40 1.41 6.30
N LEU A 93 -1.35 0.63 6.58
CA LEU A 93 -0.37 0.15 5.59
C LEU A 93 -0.46 -1.37 5.49
N GLY A 94 -0.16 -1.90 4.31
CA GLY A 94 -0.12 -3.34 4.09
C GLY A 94 -0.29 -3.72 2.63
N ASP A 95 -0.65 -4.97 2.41
CA ASP A 95 -0.73 -5.57 1.09
C ASP A 95 -2.14 -5.50 0.46
N SER A 96 -2.43 -6.40 -0.49
CA SER A 96 -3.72 -6.48 -1.18
C SER A 96 -4.89 -6.81 -0.25
N ALA A 97 -4.65 -7.51 0.87
CA ALA A 97 -5.66 -7.76 1.89
C ALA A 97 -6.02 -6.47 2.62
N THR A 98 -5.05 -5.62 2.94
CA THR A 98 -5.30 -4.29 3.53
C THR A 98 -6.03 -3.38 2.54
N TRP A 99 -5.57 -3.33 1.29
CA TRP A 99 -6.18 -2.56 0.19
C TRP A 99 -7.61 -3.01 -0.16
N GLY A 100 -8.07 -4.15 0.36
CA GLY A 100 -9.43 -4.66 0.15
C GLY A 100 -9.67 -5.31 -1.21
N GLY A 101 -8.72 -6.11 -1.72
CA GLY A 101 -8.71 -6.66 -3.09
C GLY A 101 -10.01 -7.30 -3.61
N HIS A 102 -10.84 -7.83 -2.71
CA HIS A 102 -12.10 -8.54 -3.01
C HIS A 102 -13.34 -7.94 -2.35
N VAL A 103 -13.24 -6.69 -1.89
CA VAL A 103 -14.38 -5.96 -1.31
C VAL A 103 -14.62 -4.63 -2.04
N ALA A 104 -15.86 -4.16 -1.96
CA ALA A 104 -16.19 -2.81 -2.37
C ALA A 104 -15.50 -1.79 -1.45
N PRO A 105 -15.18 -0.58 -1.93
CA PRO A 105 -14.46 0.43 -1.15
C PRO A 105 -15.07 0.74 0.22
N GLU A 106 -16.39 0.78 0.31
CA GLU A 106 -17.11 1.05 1.55
C GLU A 106 -16.97 -0.08 2.59
N ASP A 107 -16.61 -1.28 2.17
CA ASP A 107 -16.54 -2.46 3.02
C ASP A 107 -15.11 -2.79 3.49
N MET A 108 -14.11 -2.05 3.05
CA MET A 108 -12.70 -2.18 3.44
C MET A 108 -12.48 -1.95 4.94
N LEU A 109 -11.39 -2.48 5.48
CA LEU A 109 -11.04 -2.37 6.90
C LEU A 109 -11.08 -0.92 7.43
N ALA A 110 -10.50 0.03 6.70
CA ALA A 110 -10.51 1.44 7.07
C ALA A 110 -11.93 1.99 7.20
N GLU A 111 -12.82 1.62 6.29
CA GLU A 111 -14.21 2.06 6.33
C GLU A 111 -15.02 1.34 7.41
N GLN A 112 -14.71 0.08 7.73
CA GLN A 112 -15.29 -0.59 8.89
C GLN A 112 -14.90 0.12 10.19
N PHE A 113 -13.63 0.53 10.37
CA PHE A 113 -13.24 1.37 11.51
C PHE A 113 -14.02 2.68 11.55
N ASN A 114 -14.18 3.35 10.40
CA ASN A 114 -14.90 4.62 10.30
C ASN A 114 -16.38 4.47 10.67
N ARG A 115 -17.01 3.33 10.33
CA ARG A 115 -18.41 3.03 10.68
C ARG A 115 -18.62 2.79 12.18
N LEU A 116 -17.60 2.37 12.92
CA LEU A 116 -17.69 2.19 14.38
C LEU A 116 -17.91 3.51 15.12
N GLY A 117 -17.60 4.66 14.50
CA GLY A 117 -17.82 5.98 15.12
C GLY A 117 -17.02 6.18 16.40
N LEU A 118 -15.81 5.61 16.47
CA LEU A 118 -14.97 5.66 17.66
C LEU A 118 -14.50 7.10 17.93
N THR A 119 -14.40 7.44 19.21
CA THR A 119 -13.86 8.71 19.71
C THR A 119 -12.62 8.40 20.53
N SER A 120 -11.50 9.07 20.24
CA SER A 120 -10.26 8.94 20.99
C SER A 120 -10.41 9.49 22.41
N CYS A 121 -9.48 9.09 23.29
CA CYS A 121 -9.54 9.49 24.70
C CYS A 121 -9.33 11.00 24.96
N ASP A 122 -8.82 11.74 23.97
CA ASP A 122 -8.74 13.21 24.00
C ASP A 122 -9.96 13.90 23.36
N GLY A 123 -10.97 13.13 22.91
CA GLY A 123 -12.25 13.63 22.41
C GLY A 123 -12.31 13.86 20.90
N ARG A 124 -11.27 13.53 20.14
CA ARG A 124 -11.27 13.59 18.67
C ARG A 124 -11.97 12.37 18.06
N LYS A 125 -12.50 12.50 16.84
CA LYS A 125 -13.08 11.39 16.10
C LYS A 125 -11.96 10.57 15.46
N ILE A 126 -11.98 9.27 15.67
CA ILE A 126 -11.03 8.38 15.01
C ILE A 126 -11.45 8.23 13.55
N LYS A 127 -10.53 8.55 12.64
CA LYS A 127 -10.72 8.42 11.19
C LYS A 127 -9.56 7.62 10.61
N ALA A 128 -9.87 6.46 10.05
CA ALA A 128 -8.93 5.57 9.39
C ALA A 128 -8.90 5.82 7.87
N TYR A 129 -7.70 5.69 7.29
CA TYR A 129 -7.43 5.83 5.87
C TYR A 129 -6.62 4.64 5.37
N ASP A 130 -7.05 4.04 4.26
CA ASP A 130 -6.38 2.90 3.64
C ASP A 130 -5.26 3.38 2.70
N LEU A 131 -4.02 3.11 3.09
CA LEU A 131 -2.82 3.32 2.27
C LEU A 131 -2.14 1.99 1.91
N GLY A 132 -2.86 0.87 2.06
CA GLY A 132 -2.44 -0.43 1.58
C GLY A 132 -2.25 -0.41 0.06
N TYR A 133 -1.45 -1.32 -0.45
CA TYR A 133 -1.28 -1.45 -1.89
C TYR A 133 -1.11 -2.93 -2.29
N PRO A 134 -1.67 -3.36 -3.43
CA PRO A 134 -1.60 -4.75 -3.84
C PRO A 134 -0.17 -5.28 -3.94
N TRP A 135 -0.01 -6.58 -3.70
CA TRP A 135 1.28 -7.27 -3.51
C TRP A 135 1.95 -6.89 -2.18
N PRO A 136 2.55 -7.82 -1.43
CA PRO A 136 3.18 -7.48 -0.16
C PRO A 136 4.63 -7.00 -0.35
N SER A 137 4.96 -5.84 0.21
CA SER A 137 6.31 -5.26 0.13
C SER A 137 6.54 -4.21 1.22
N LEU A 138 7.40 -4.53 2.21
CA LEU A 138 7.70 -3.58 3.28
C LEU A 138 8.42 -2.32 2.78
N LEU A 139 9.27 -2.43 1.76
CA LEU A 139 9.98 -1.26 1.21
C LEU A 139 9.00 -0.26 0.60
N ARG A 140 8.02 -0.78 -0.14
CA ARG A 140 6.95 0.05 -0.70
C ARG A 140 6.17 0.76 0.41
N ASP A 141 5.74 0.01 1.42
CA ASP A 141 4.93 0.54 2.51
C ASP A 141 5.68 1.64 3.28
N VAL A 142 7.00 1.49 3.45
CA VAL A 142 7.88 2.53 4.02
C VAL A 142 7.93 3.79 3.17
N LEU A 143 8.09 3.68 1.84
CA LEU A 143 8.09 4.86 0.97
C LEU A 143 6.73 5.56 0.95
N ILE A 144 5.65 4.79 1.01
CA ILE A 144 4.29 5.33 1.17
C ILE A 144 4.17 6.07 2.50
N LEU A 145 4.65 5.49 3.60
CA LEU A 145 4.60 6.12 4.93
C LEU A 145 5.42 7.41 5.00
N ASP A 146 6.64 7.39 4.45
CA ASP A 146 7.52 8.55 4.34
C ASP A 146 6.81 9.73 3.65
N TYR A 147 6.14 9.44 2.53
CA TYR A 147 5.31 10.45 1.87
C TYR A 147 4.05 10.81 2.69
N ALA A 148 3.44 9.85 3.38
CA ALA A 148 2.19 10.04 4.11
C ALA A 148 2.35 10.89 5.38
N ASN A 149 3.54 11.00 5.94
CA ASN A 149 3.82 11.81 7.13
C ASN A 149 3.42 13.28 7.00
N GLN A 150 3.45 13.84 5.79
CA GLN A 150 2.98 15.20 5.54
C GLN A 150 1.47 15.38 5.86
N TYR A 151 0.72 14.28 5.94
CA TYR A 151 -0.69 14.26 6.34
C TYR A 151 -0.89 14.07 7.85
N GLN A 152 0.19 14.15 8.65
CA GLN A 152 0.15 14.22 10.12
C GLN A 152 -0.65 13.08 10.77
N PRO A 153 -0.27 11.80 10.56
CA PRO A 153 -0.90 10.69 11.28
C PRO A 153 -0.80 10.88 12.80
N ASP A 154 -1.83 10.46 13.54
CA ASP A 154 -1.71 10.24 14.99
C ASP A 154 -1.35 8.79 15.31
N MET A 155 -1.56 7.87 14.38
CA MET A 155 -1.28 6.45 14.54
C MET A 155 -1.13 5.78 13.17
N VAL A 156 -0.26 4.79 13.10
CA VAL A 156 -0.09 3.92 11.93
C VAL A 156 -0.35 2.47 12.34
N ILE A 157 -1.16 1.77 11.57
CA ILE A 157 -1.34 0.32 11.68
C ILE A 157 -0.72 -0.31 10.45
N TRP A 158 0.24 -1.20 10.65
CA TRP A 158 0.92 -1.89 9.56
C TRP A 158 0.60 -3.37 9.59
N LEU A 159 -0.23 -3.79 8.64
CA LEU A 159 -0.69 -5.15 8.46
C LEU A 159 0.33 -5.89 7.59
N VAL A 160 0.81 -7.02 8.11
CA VAL A 160 1.88 -7.79 7.49
C VAL A 160 1.58 -9.29 7.52
N THR A 161 2.18 -10.00 6.58
CA THR A 161 2.29 -11.47 6.60
C THR A 161 3.73 -11.86 6.32
N LEU A 162 4.06 -13.16 6.38
CA LEU A 162 5.40 -13.66 6.03
C LEU A 162 5.86 -13.15 4.65
N HIS A 163 4.95 -13.12 3.66
CA HIS A 163 5.30 -12.69 2.31
C HIS A 163 5.75 -11.22 2.26
N SER A 164 5.34 -10.35 3.19
CA SER A 164 5.79 -8.94 3.27
C SER A 164 7.29 -8.82 3.52
N PHE A 165 7.87 -9.73 4.28
CA PHE A 165 9.26 -9.66 4.73
C PHE A 165 10.27 -10.20 3.73
N GLU A 166 9.82 -10.82 2.65
CA GLU A 166 10.71 -11.41 1.67
C GLU A 166 11.21 -10.39 0.66
N LYS A 167 12.47 -10.55 0.26
CA LYS A 167 13.07 -9.78 -0.82
C LYS A 167 12.51 -10.23 -2.17
N LYS A 168 12.06 -9.29 -3.01
CA LYS A 168 11.45 -9.59 -4.32
C LYS A 168 11.98 -8.66 -5.39
N SER A 169 12.34 -9.22 -6.53
CA SER A 169 12.74 -8.41 -7.71
C SER A 169 11.55 -7.65 -8.30
N ALA A 170 10.32 -8.12 -8.09
CA ALA A 170 9.08 -7.49 -8.54
C ALA A 170 8.85 -6.10 -7.91
N ASP A 171 9.33 -5.86 -6.68
CA ASP A 171 9.21 -4.56 -6.03
C ASP A 171 9.85 -3.43 -6.86
N ARG A 172 10.83 -3.76 -7.71
CA ARG A 172 11.55 -2.77 -8.53
C ARG A 172 10.64 -1.94 -9.42
N GLU A 173 9.50 -2.48 -9.86
CA GLU A 173 8.53 -1.72 -10.66
C GLU A 173 8.01 -0.49 -9.90
N PHE A 174 7.80 -0.63 -8.59
CA PHE A 174 7.41 0.48 -7.72
C PHE A 174 8.63 1.29 -7.27
N LEU A 175 9.74 0.65 -6.91
CA LEU A 175 10.88 1.33 -6.27
C LEU A 175 11.69 2.20 -7.25
N VAL A 176 11.81 1.82 -8.53
CA VAL A 176 12.66 2.55 -9.50
C VAL A 176 12.15 3.98 -9.78
N PRO A 177 10.84 4.21 -10.00
CA PRO A 177 10.31 5.57 -10.09
C PRO A 177 10.61 6.46 -8.87
N HIS A 178 10.77 5.85 -7.68
CA HIS A 178 11.03 6.53 -6.41
C HIS A 178 12.48 6.38 -5.93
N ALA A 179 13.42 6.13 -6.84
CA ALA A 179 14.81 5.84 -6.49
C ALA A 179 15.49 6.96 -5.68
N GLU A 180 15.18 8.22 -5.98
CA GLU A 180 15.69 9.39 -5.24
C GLU A 180 15.21 9.39 -3.78
N ARG A 181 13.89 9.34 -3.56
CA ARG A 181 13.31 9.25 -2.21
C ARG A 181 13.80 8.03 -1.44
N MET A 182 13.94 6.90 -2.11
CA MET A 182 14.45 5.69 -1.47
C MET A 182 15.94 5.83 -1.12
N ALA A 183 16.75 6.53 -1.94
CA ALA A 183 18.13 6.84 -1.59
C ALA A 183 18.22 7.76 -0.36
N GLU A 184 17.30 8.73 -0.23
CA GLU A 184 17.15 9.58 0.96
C GLU A 184 16.83 8.72 2.20
N VAL A 185 15.79 7.89 2.14
CA VAL A 185 15.40 6.98 3.24
C VAL A 185 16.55 6.05 3.63
N ILE A 186 17.27 5.49 2.65
CA ILE A 186 18.44 4.63 2.92
C ILE A 186 19.54 5.39 3.66
N ALA A 187 19.84 6.62 3.22
CA ALA A 187 20.89 7.43 3.80
C ALA A 187 20.53 7.92 5.22
N GLU A 188 19.30 8.39 5.41
CA GLU A 188 18.81 8.94 6.68
C GLU A 188 18.69 7.86 7.75
N HIS A 189 18.12 6.70 7.41
CA HIS A 189 17.82 5.62 8.36
C HIS A 189 18.87 4.50 8.39
N GLN A 190 19.98 4.68 7.68
CA GLN A 190 21.08 3.71 7.58
C GLN A 190 20.60 2.31 7.17
N LEU A 191 19.59 2.24 6.29
CA LEU A 191 18.94 1.01 5.91
C LEU A 191 19.85 0.15 5.02
N VAL A 192 20.10 -1.09 5.42
CA VAL A 192 20.90 -2.04 4.63
C VAL A 192 19.98 -2.94 3.83
N LEU A 193 19.99 -2.78 2.50
CA LEU A 193 19.17 -3.58 1.60
C LEU A 193 19.89 -4.82 1.03
N PRO A 194 19.17 -5.92 0.83
CA PRO A 194 19.69 -7.06 0.07
C PRO A 194 20.12 -6.68 -1.35
N LYS A 195 21.10 -7.42 -1.89
CA LYS A 195 21.65 -7.19 -3.24
C LYS A 195 20.63 -7.20 -4.38
N VAL A 196 19.46 -7.82 -4.20
CA VAL A 196 18.39 -7.82 -5.22
C VAL A 196 17.89 -6.40 -5.53
N TYR A 197 18.06 -5.47 -4.58
CA TYR A 197 17.72 -4.07 -4.74
C TYR A 197 18.93 -3.22 -5.17
N SER A 198 20.15 -3.77 -5.20
CA SER A 198 21.32 -3.01 -5.67
C SER A 198 21.21 -2.65 -7.15
N GLY A 199 21.68 -1.45 -7.51
CA GLY A 199 21.71 -1.00 -8.90
C GLY A 199 20.38 -0.43 -9.41
N GLN A 200 19.51 0.04 -8.52
CA GLN A 200 18.44 0.95 -8.91
C GLN A 200 19.10 2.24 -9.42
N ALA A 201 19.01 2.46 -10.74
CA ALA A 201 19.46 3.68 -11.36
C ALA A 201 18.33 4.70 -11.32
N GLU A 202 18.65 5.92 -10.93
CA GLU A 202 17.75 7.04 -11.11
C GLU A 202 17.37 7.18 -12.60
N PRO A 203 16.14 7.62 -12.90
CA PRO A 203 15.74 7.91 -14.27
C PRO A 203 16.72 8.87 -14.94
N ALA A 204 17.18 8.53 -16.13
CA ALA A 204 18.10 9.38 -16.88
C ALA A 204 17.38 10.64 -17.39
N PHE A 205 18.14 11.66 -17.82
CA PHE A 205 17.57 12.88 -18.39
C PHE A 205 16.54 12.62 -19.52
N TRP A 206 16.79 11.62 -20.36
CA TRP A 206 15.89 11.26 -21.46
C TRP A 206 14.57 10.64 -20.98
N ASP A 207 14.60 9.93 -19.85
CA ASP A 207 13.40 9.37 -19.21
C ASP A 207 12.50 10.48 -18.67
N LYS A 208 13.08 11.65 -18.33
CA LYS A 208 12.34 12.82 -17.87
C LYS A 208 11.64 13.62 -18.99
N THR A 209 11.87 13.30 -20.26
CA THR A 209 11.20 13.99 -21.39
C THR A 209 9.72 13.60 -21.49
N ILE A 210 8.91 14.38 -22.24
CA ILE A 210 7.51 14.02 -22.52
C ILE A 210 7.40 12.63 -23.17
N LEU A 211 8.32 12.31 -24.08
CA LEU A 211 8.37 10.98 -24.72
C LEU A 211 8.81 9.87 -23.76
N GLY A 212 9.78 10.15 -22.88
CA GLY A 212 10.24 9.22 -21.84
C GLY A 212 9.13 8.89 -20.85
N GLN A 213 8.38 9.91 -20.43
CA GLN A 213 7.28 9.79 -19.47
C GLN A 213 5.92 9.48 -20.10
N ARG A 214 5.83 9.12 -21.39
CA ARG A 214 4.55 8.98 -22.11
C ARG A 214 3.54 8.04 -21.42
N GLU A 215 4.00 6.93 -20.83
CA GLU A 215 3.12 5.99 -20.12
C GLU A 215 2.64 6.59 -18.80
N ARG A 216 3.55 7.20 -18.00
CA ARG A 216 3.17 7.95 -16.79
C ARG A 216 2.13 9.02 -17.12
N LEU A 217 2.40 9.88 -18.10
CA LEU A 217 1.49 10.97 -18.49
C LEU A 217 0.13 10.45 -18.96
N LYS A 218 0.11 9.36 -19.74
CA LYS A 218 -1.13 8.70 -20.14
C LYS A 218 -1.90 8.16 -18.93
N LYS A 219 -1.23 7.51 -17.97
CA LYS A 219 -1.84 7.04 -16.73
C LYS A 219 -2.41 8.18 -15.90
N LEU A 220 -1.70 9.30 -15.79
CA LEU A 220 -2.19 10.51 -15.09
C LEU A 220 -3.46 11.06 -15.74
N ILE A 221 -3.49 11.21 -17.06
CA ILE A 221 -4.69 11.68 -17.78
C ILE A 221 -5.84 10.69 -17.60
N LEU A 222 -5.56 9.39 -17.74
CA LEU A 222 -6.57 8.35 -17.60
C LEU A 222 -7.14 8.28 -16.18
N ASN A 223 -6.30 8.48 -15.16
CA ASN A 223 -6.73 8.55 -13.77
C ASN A 223 -7.76 9.66 -13.58
N GLN A 224 -7.49 10.85 -14.11
CA GLN A 224 -8.44 11.97 -14.04
C GLN A 224 -9.74 11.69 -14.81
N ALA A 225 -9.66 11.06 -15.98
CA ALA A 225 -10.84 10.66 -16.76
C ALA A 225 -11.69 9.62 -16.02
N TYR A 226 -11.06 8.65 -15.37
CA TYR A 226 -11.74 7.65 -14.55
C TYR A 226 -12.35 8.22 -13.27
N GLY A 227 -11.92 9.39 -12.80
CA GLY A 227 -12.57 10.12 -11.71
C GLY A 227 -14.06 10.38 -11.96
N TRP A 228 -14.45 10.62 -13.22
CA TRP A 228 -15.86 10.74 -13.58
C TRP A 228 -16.62 9.43 -13.40
N MET A 229 -16.08 8.31 -13.89
CA MET A 229 -16.74 7.00 -13.77
C MET A 229 -16.80 6.52 -12.32
N TRP A 230 -15.73 6.78 -11.54
CA TRP A 230 -15.71 6.60 -10.09
C TRP A 230 -16.86 7.38 -9.43
N SER A 231 -16.99 8.68 -9.73
CA SER A 231 -18.06 9.52 -9.19
C SER A 231 -19.47 8.99 -9.51
N ALA A 232 -19.64 8.39 -10.69
CA ALA A 232 -20.94 7.92 -11.17
C ALA A 232 -21.32 6.54 -10.61
N THR A 233 -20.33 5.70 -10.28
CA THR A 233 -20.58 4.28 -10.00
C THR A 233 -20.14 3.82 -8.61
N GLY A 234 -19.19 4.50 -7.98
CA GLY A 234 -18.53 4.00 -6.77
C GLY A 234 -17.70 2.74 -6.98
N ILE A 235 -17.41 2.38 -8.24
CA ILE A 235 -16.64 1.18 -8.58
C ILE A 235 -15.20 1.60 -8.92
N ASP A 236 -14.23 1.00 -8.24
CA ASP A 236 -12.79 1.22 -8.45
C ASP A 236 -11.98 -0.07 -8.68
N ASN A 237 -12.63 -1.23 -8.60
CA ASN A 237 -12.08 -2.54 -8.83
C ASN A 237 -13.20 -3.53 -9.13
N ALA A 238 -13.08 -4.28 -10.23
CA ALA A 238 -14.10 -5.25 -10.62
C ALA A 238 -14.13 -6.48 -9.67
N ASN A 239 -13.01 -6.82 -9.04
CA ASN A 239 -12.95 -7.97 -8.13
C ASN A 239 -13.81 -7.76 -6.87
N GLY A 240 -14.01 -6.50 -6.45
CA GLY A 240 -14.90 -6.16 -5.33
C GLY A 240 -16.40 -6.26 -5.63
N LEU A 241 -16.80 -6.53 -6.88
CA LEU A 241 -18.22 -6.63 -7.30
C LEU A 241 -18.77 -8.05 -7.30
N SER A 242 -17.90 -9.05 -7.43
CA SER A 242 -18.31 -10.44 -7.62
C SER A 242 -18.69 -11.05 -6.27
N LYS A 243 -19.94 -11.52 -6.15
CA LYS A 243 -20.43 -12.23 -4.94
C LYS A 243 -20.38 -13.76 -5.07
N ASP A 244 -20.26 -14.25 -6.30
CA ASP A 244 -20.31 -15.68 -6.62
C ASP A 244 -18.91 -16.22 -6.90
N HIS A 245 -18.01 -16.01 -5.96
CA HIS A 245 -16.70 -16.61 -6.09
C HIS A 245 -16.73 -18.09 -5.66
N PRO A 246 -16.05 -18.99 -6.41
CA PRO A 246 -15.99 -20.40 -6.02
C PRO A 246 -15.32 -20.53 -4.65
N VAL A 247 -15.80 -21.49 -3.84
CA VAL A 247 -15.18 -21.80 -2.55
C VAL A 247 -13.71 -22.13 -2.77
N PHE A 248 -12.83 -21.45 -2.01
CA PHE A 248 -11.40 -21.70 -2.11
C PHE A 248 -11.07 -23.14 -1.66
N PRO A 249 -10.23 -23.89 -2.39
CA PRO A 249 -9.93 -25.28 -2.06
C PRO A 249 -9.43 -25.48 -0.62
N GLN A 250 -9.94 -26.53 0.02
CA GLN A 250 -9.53 -26.91 1.39
C GLN A 250 -8.34 -27.88 1.40
N ASP A 251 -7.97 -28.43 0.25
CA ASP A 251 -6.83 -29.33 0.10
C ASP A 251 -5.63 -28.54 -0.42
N ALA A 252 -4.45 -28.76 0.16
CA ALA A 252 -3.21 -28.18 -0.35
C ALA A 252 -2.22 -29.25 -0.84
N PRO A 253 -1.22 -28.87 -1.64
CA PRO A 253 -0.14 -29.77 -2.01
C PRO A 253 0.61 -30.31 -0.79
N ALA A 254 1.18 -31.51 -0.91
CA ALA A 254 2.05 -32.09 0.13
C ALA A 254 3.46 -31.48 0.14
N ASP A 255 3.82 -30.71 -0.90
CA ASP A 255 5.07 -29.96 -0.95
C ASP A 255 5.12 -28.97 0.22
N VAL A 256 6.24 -28.97 0.95
CA VAL A 256 6.49 -28.09 2.10
C VAL A 256 7.52 -27.02 1.78
N SER A 257 7.95 -26.89 0.52
CA SER A 257 8.81 -25.80 0.10
C SER A 257 8.14 -24.43 0.26
N TYR A 258 8.98 -23.44 0.54
CA TYR A 258 8.63 -22.02 0.57
C TYR A 258 9.72 -21.25 -0.18
N PHE A 259 9.45 -20.88 -1.44
CA PHE A 259 10.41 -20.25 -2.35
C PHE A 259 11.74 -21.01 -2.42
N ASP A 260 12.83 -20.36 -1.99
CA ASP A 260 14.19 -20.90 -2.01
C ASP A 260 14.43 -21.95 -0.91
N TYR A 261 13.50 -22.12 0.03
CA TYR A 261 13.64 -22.97 1.21
C TYR A 261 12.83 -24.26 1.05
N GLN A 262 13.47 -25.40 1.24
CA GLN A 262 12.90 -26.69 0.84
C GLN A 262 12.26 -27.43 2.02
N SER A 263 12.67 -27.16 3.25
CA SER A 263 12.24 -27.94 4.41
C SER A 263 12.33 -27.18 5.74
N PRO A 264 11.74 -27.72 6.83
CA PRO A 264 11.90 -27.16 8.17
C PRO A 264 13.35 -26.95 8.63
N ASN A 265 14.31 -27.71 8.09
CA ASN A 265 15.74 -27.52 8.41
C ASN A 265 16.27 -26.16 7.94
N ASP A 266 15.61 -25.52 6.98
CA ASP A 266 15.99 -24.22 6.43
C ASP A 266 15.42 -23.05 7.25
N SER A 267 14.67 -23.29 8.33
CA SER A 267 14.01 -22.25 9.13
C SER A 267 14.93 -21.13 9.58
N GLN A 268 16.17 -21.46 9.98
CA GLN A 268 17.16 -20.44 10.37
C GLN A 268 17.64 -19.62 9.17
N ALA A 269 17.75 -20.22 8.00
CA ALA A 269 18.15 -19.51 6.78
C ALA A 269 17.01 -18.63 6.25
N LEU A 270 15.76 -19.08 6.39
CA LEU A 270 14.56 -18.28 6.10
C LEU A 270 14.51 -17.05 7.00
N THR A 271 14.49 -17.25 8.31
CA THR A 271 14.32 -16.15 9.28
C THR A 271 15.44 -15.10 9.20
N ARG A 272 16.67 -15.50 8.88
CA ARG A 272 17.80 -14.57 8.63
C ARG A 272 17.68 -13.77 7.33
N SER A 273 16.85 -14.20 6.37
CA SER A 273 16.66 -13.47 5.10
C SER A 273 15.54 -12.45 5.17
N LEU A 274 14.67 -12.55 6.18
CA LEU A 274 13.54 -11.66 6.39
C LEU A 274 14.02 -10.25 6.73
N MET A 275 13.41 -9.25 6.09
CA MET A 275 13.83 -7.86 6.16
C MET A 275 13.25 -7.12 7.39
N PHE A 276 13.43 -7.67 8.60
CA PHE A 276 12.86 -7.09 9.83
C PHE A 276 13.32 -5.66 10.11
N ASP A 277 14.54 -5.30 9.71
CA ASP A 277 15.09 -3.95 9.91
C ASP A 277 14.24 -2.85 9.26
N ILE A 278 13.45 -3.17 8.23
CA ILE A 278 12.53 -2.22 7.59
C ILE A 278 11.43 -1.76 8.57
N ILE A 279 11.03 -2.58 9.54
CA ILE A 279 10.08 -2.15 10.59
C ILE A 279 10.70 -1.03 11.43
N ARG A 280 11.98 -1.14 11.79
CA ARG A 280 12.69 -0.08 12.53
C ARG A 280 12.64 1.23 11.73
N VAL A 281 12.96 1.17 10.44
CA VAL A 281 12.91 2.35 9.56
C VAL A 281 11.49 2.93 9.49
N GLY A 282 10.46 2.09 9.32
CA GLY A 282 9.08 2.55 9.34
C GLY A 282 8.68 3.27 10.63
N ARG A 283 9.17 2.80 11.79
CA ARG A 283 8.95 3.49 13.09
C ARG A 283 9.65 4.84 13.15
N GLU A 284 10.92 4.89 12.74
CA GLU A 284 11.69 6.14 12.72
C GLU A 284 11.03 7.18 11.81
N ILE A 285 10.50 6.74 10.67
CA ILE A 285 9.72 7.57 9.75
C ILE A 285 8.42 8.01 10.40
N ALA A 286 7.64 7.12 11.02
CA ALA A 286 6.38 7.48 11.68
C ALA A 286 6.56 8.54 12.78
N GLY A 287 7.77 8.65 13.34
CA GLY A 287 8.13 9.68 14.32
C GLY A 287 7.31 9.55 15.61
N ASP A 288 6.58 10.62 15.95
CA ASP A 288 5.75 10.65 17.17
C ASP A 288 4.48 9.79 17.05
N ALA A 289 4.06 9.43 15.83
CA ALA A 289 2.90 8.58 15.62
C ALA A 289 3.26 7.12 15.95
N PRO A 290 2.63 6.47 16.95
CA PRO A 290 2.85 5.06 17.21
C PRO A 290 2.52 4.24 15.96
N LEU A 291 3.48 3.40 15.58
CA LEU A 291 3.34 2.40 14.54
C LEU A 291 3.13 1.03 15.19
N VAL A 292 1.96 0.45 14.95
CA VAL A 292 1.55 -0.86 15.45
C VAL A 292 1.63 -1.88 14.34
N VAL A 293 2.46 -2.90 14.51
CA VAL A 293 2.57 -4.01 13.54
C VAL A 293 1.57 -5.10 13.90
N ILE A 294 0.81 -5.56 12.92
CA ILE A 294 -0.18 -6.61 13.08
C ILE A 294 0.11 -7.72 12.07
N ASN A 295 0.37 -8.93 12.57
CA ASN A 295 0.38 -10.10 11.69
C ASN A 295 -1.08 -10.46 11.39
N GLU A 296 -1.50 -10.23 10.15
CA GLU A 296 -2.91 -10.24 9.79
C GLU A 296 -3.48 -11.65 9.59
N PRO A 297 -4.81 -11.83 9.69
CA PRO A 297 -5.47 -13.12 9.50
C PRO A 297 -5.16 -13.74 8.13
N ILE A 298 -4.84 -15.04 8.13
CA ILE A 298 -4.69 -15.83 6.90
C ILE A 298 -5.77 -16.89 6.80
N PHE A 299 -6.11 -17.27 5.57
CA PHE A 299 -6.97 -18.43 5.34
C PHE A 299 -6.26 -19.70 5.82
N ILE A 300 -6.93 -20.50 6.65
CA ILE A 300 -6.40 -21.77 7.19
C ILE A 300 -7.21 -22.94 6.65
N ILE A 301 -6.60 -23.75 5.79
CA ILE A 301 -7.24 -24.92 5.20
C ILE A 301 -7.50 -26.02 6.24
N SER A 302 -8.50 -26.86 5.98
CA SER A 302 -8.88 -27.99 6.85
C SER A 302 -8.85 -29.36 6.17
N GLY A 303 -8.60 -29.42 4.86
CA GLY A 303 -8.60 -30.65 4.07
C GLY A 303 -7.24 -31.38 4.06
N GLN A 304 -6.95 -32.04 2.94
CA GLN A 304 -5.73 -32.82 2.73
C GLN A 304 -4.48 -31.94 2.90
N ASN A 305 -3.47 -32.49 3.60
CA ASN A 305 -2.20 -31.82 3.92
C ASN A 305 -2.33 -30.55 4.79
N SER A 306 -3.49 -30.32 5.43
CA SER A 306 -3.67 -29.25 6.42
C SER A 306 -2.75 -29.40 7.64
N ASN A 307 -2.18 -30.58 7.89
CA ASN A 307 -1.13 -30.81 8.89
C ASN A 307 0.27 -30.33 8.44
N LEU A 308 0.46 -30.05 7.15
CA LEU A 308 1.74 -29.61 6.56
C LEU A 308 1.71 -28.12 6.19
N ARG A 309 0.55 -27.62 5.75
CA ARG A 309 0.38 -26.24 5.26
C ARG A 309 -0.80 -25.54 5.94
N TYR A 310 -0.67 -24.23 6.11
CA TYR A 310 -1.80 -23.38 6.49
C TYR A 310 -2.67 -23.05 5.28
N ASN A 311 -2.06 -22.82 4.11
CA ASN A 311 -2.75 -22.62 2.84
C ASN A 311 -1.81 -22.95 1.66
N HIS A 312 -2.20 -22.59 0.43
CA HIS A 312 -1.39 -22.91 -0.74
C HIS A 312 -0.09 -22.08 -0.83
N VAL A 313 0.04 -20.99 -0.07
CA VAL A 313 1.30 -20.19 0.01
C VAL A 313 2.19 -20.66 1.15
N TYR A 314 1.62 -20.90 2.34
CA TYR A 314 2.40 -21.03 3.57
C TYR A 314 2.46 -22.49 4.08
N PRO A 315 3.62 -23.16 4.00
CA PRO A 315 3.92 -24.28 4.86
C PRO A 315 3.89 -23.85 6.34
N ARG A 316 3.43 -24.74 7.22
CA ARG A 316 3.33 -24.44 8.65
C ARG A 316 4.68 -24.07 9.25
N TRP A 317 5.71 -24.87 8.96
CA TRP A 317 7.05 -24.65 9.52
C TRP A 317 7.60 -23.25 9.18
N ALA A 318 7.36 -22.76 7.95
CA ALA A 318 7.86 -21.48 7.48
C ALA A 318 7.12 -20.32 8.17
N TYR A 319 5.79 -20.42 8.21
CA TYR A 319 4.95 -19.40 8.83
C TYR A 319 5.16 -19.32 10.35
N ASP A 320 5.29 -20.46 11.03
CA ASP A 320 5.55 -20.52 12.47
C ASP A 320 6.95 -19.97 12.81
N ALA A 321 7.98 -20.29 12.01
CA ALA A 321 9.32 -19.74 12.20
C ALA A 321 9.34 -18.21 12.01
N TYR A 322 8.63 -17.70 11.01
CA TYR A 322 8.42 -16.27 10.81
C TYR A 322 7.72 -15.63 12.00
N ARG A 323 6.56 -16.16 12.43
CA ARG A 323 5.77 -15.60 13.52
C ARG A 323 6.56 -15.51 14.82
N GLN A 324 7.27 -16.58 15.16
CA GLN A 324 8.12 -16.59 16.35
C GLN A 324 9.24 -15.55 16.22
N SER A 325 9.91 -15.48 15.08
CA SER A 325 11.03 -14.54 14.87
C SER A 325 10.58 -13.08 14.87
N LEU A 326 9.42 -12.78 14.28
CA LEU A 326 8.83 -11.45 14.31
C LEU A 326 8.45 -11.06 15.75
N ALA A 327 7.78 -11.95 16.49
CA ALA A 327 7.43 -11.70 17.88
C ALA A 327 8.68 -11.44 18.74
N ASP A 328 9.72 -12.25 18.60
CA ASP A 328 10.98 -12.08 19.32
C ASP A 328 11.67 -10.76 18.95
N TRP A 329 11.68 -10.40 17.67
CA TRP A 329 12.26 -9.14 17.20
C TRP A 329 11.50 -7.93 17.78
N MET A 330 10.17 -7.91 17.66
CA MET A 330 9.33 -6.83 18.17
C MET A 330 9.46 -6.69 19.70
N ASN A 331 9.46 -7.81 20.43
CA ASN A 331 9.66 -7.82 21.88
C ASN A 331 11.04 -7.28 22.29
N ALA A 332 12.09 -7.63 21.54
CA ALA A 332 13.45 -7.13 21.79
C ALA A 332 13.57 -5.62 21.56
N GLN A 333 12.75 -5.06 20.68
CA GLN A 333 12.66 -3.62 20.42
C GLN A 333 11.71 -2.88 21.36
N GLY A 334 10.87 -3.61 22.12
CA GLY A 334 9.82 -3.04 22.95
C GLY A 334 8.64 -2.48 22.14
N ASP A 335 8.45 -2.97 20.92
CA ASP A 335 7.46 -2.45 19.99
C ASP A 335 6.09 -3.12 20.11
N PRO A 336 5.02 -2.39 19.81
CA PRO A 336 3.69 -2.96 19.80
C PRO A 336 3.49 -3.90 18.61
N TYR A 337 3.20 -5.15 18.94
CA TYR A 337 2.94 -6.22 17.99
C TYR A 337 1.70 -7.02 18.41
N TYR A 338 0.82 -7.27 17.45
CA TYR A 338 -0.36 -8.12 17.65
C TYR A 338 -0.39 -9.23 16.62
N ASP A 339 -0.44 -10.48 17.08
CA ASP A 339 -0.48 -11.66 16.23
C ASP A 339 -1.92 -12.16 16.07
N THR A 340 -2.56 -11.80 14.96
CA THR A 340 -3.98 -12.08 14.67
C THR A 340 -4.17 -13.10 13.54
N TRP A 341 -3.12 -13.80 13.16
CA TRP A 341 -3.07 -14.68 11.98
C TRP A 341 -4.18 -15.74 11.89
N ASN A 342 -4.72 -16.20 13.03
CA ASN A 342 -5.78 -17.21 13.11
C ASN A 342 -7.08 -16.65 13.72
N ALA A 343 -7.25 -15.33 13.76
CA ALA A 343 -8.35 -14.70 14.46
C ALA A 343 -9.70 -14.79 13.72
N LEU A 344 -9.69 -15.09 12.42
CA LEU A 344 -10.89 -15.19 11.59
C LEU A 344 -11.16 -16.63 11.14
N PRO A 345 -12.44 -17.07 11.11
CA PRO A 345 -12.81 -18.33 10.51
C PRO A 345 -12.70 -18.26 8.98
N VAL A 346 -12.51 -19.42 8.36
CA VAL A 346 -12.43 -19.60 6.89
C VAL A 346 -13.63 -19.01 6.14
N SER A 347 -14.82 -19.01 6.75
CA SER A 347 -16.04 -18.48 6.15
C SER A 347 -16.06 -16.96 6.00
N GLU A 348 -15.07 -16.25 6.52
CA GLU A 348 -14.95 -14.78 6.49
C GLU A 348 -13.80 -14.32 5.58
N PHE A 349 -13.31 -15.24 4.75
CA PHE A 349 -12.41 -14.94 3.64
C PHE A 349 -13.19 -14.97 2.33
N SER A 350 -12.66 -14.25 1.33
CA SER A 350 -13.12 -14.36 -0.05
C SER A 350 -12.71 -15.72 -0.64
N ASN A 351 -12.66 -15.82 -1.96
CA ASN A 351 -12.24 -17.00 -2.69
C ASN A 351 -10.72 -17.13 -2.87
N ASP A 352 -9.93 -16.63 -1.94
CA ASP A 352 -8.50 -16.83 -1.92
C ASP A 352 -7.94 -16.89 -0.49
N MET A 353 -6.61 -16.88 -0.40
CA MET A 353 -5.87 -17.23 0.81
C MET A 353 -5.63 -16.06 1.76
N SER A 354 -5.84 -14.84 1.30
CA SER A 354 -5.37 -13.62 1.96
C SER A 354 -6.46 -12.57 2.10
N HIS A 355 -7.45 -12.54 1.21
CA HIS A 355 -8.44 -11.48 1.21
C HIS A 355 -9.66 -11.85 2.04
N ARG A 356 -10.06 -10.92 2.91
CA ARG A 356 -11.27 -11.05 3.70
C ARG A 356 -12.49 -10.69 2.85
N ASP A 357 -13.63 -11.26 3.20
CA ASP A 357 -14.91 -10.80 2.68
C ASP A 357 -15.42 -9.61 3.53
N PRO A 358 -16.55 -8.95 3.16
CA PRO A 358 -17.08 -7.84 3.95
C PRO A 358 -17.37 -8.18 5.43
N GLN A 359 -17.71 -9.43 5.73
CA GLN A 359 -17.95 -9.88 7.11
C GLN A 359 -16.63 -10.01 7.87
N GLY A 360 -15.59 -10.56 7.24
CA GLY A 360 -14.24 -10.66 7.79
C GLY A 360 -13.63 -9.30 8.05
N GLU A 361 -13.76 -8.34 7.13
CA GLU A 361 -13.30 -6.96 7.36
C GLU A 361 -13.99 -6.33 8.57
N LYS A 362 -15.31 -6.52 8.70
CA LYS A 362 -16.06 -6.02 9.85
C LYS A 362 -15.61 -6.67 11.15
N ARG A 363 -15.52 -8.01 11.21
CA ARG A 363 -15.08 -8.72 12.42
C ARG A 363 -13.66 -8.32 12.81
N PHE A 364 -12.79 -8.14 11.82
CA PHE A 364 -11.42 -7.72 12.07
C PHE A 364 -11.35 -6.29 12.61
N ALA A 365 -12.14 -5.36 12.07
CA ALA A 365 -12.27 -4.02 12.63
C ALA A 365 -12.76 -4.05 14.09
N ASP A 366 -13.76 -4.87 14.40
CA ASP A 366 -14.26 -5.05 15.77
C ASP A 366 -13.14 -5.56 16.71
N LEU A 367 -12.36 -6.55 16.25
CA LEU A 367 -11.24 -7.13 16.99
C LEU A 367 -10.12 -6.12 17.26
N LEU A 368 -9.81 -5.27 16.28
CA LEU A 368 -8.73 -4.29 16.37
C LEU A 368 -9.16 -2.98 17.05
N SER A 369 -10.46 -2.69 17.13
CA SER A 369 -10.98 -1.45 17.73
C SER A 369 -10.45 -1.14 19.14
N PRO A 370 -10.22 -2.12 20.05
CA PRO A 370 -9.62 -1.83 21.36
C PRO A 370 -8.19 -1.30 21.25
N ILE A 371 -7.41 -1.75 20.25
CA ILE A 371 -6.03 -1.30 20.02
C ILE A 371 -6.04 0.18 19.65
N LEU A 372 -6.92 0.60 18.74
CA LEU A 372 -7.04 2.02 18.36
C LEU A 372 -7.37 2.89 19.59
N GLN A 373 -8.26 2.40 20.46
CA GLN A 373 -8.63 3.13 21.67
C GLN A 373 -7.50 3.20 22.70
N ASP A 374 -6.82 2.09 22.96
CA ASP A 374 -5.71 2.02 23.91
C ASP A 374 -4.58 2.97 23.51
N PHE A 375 -4.19 2.98 22.23
CA PHE A 375 -3.16 3.89 21.72
C PHE A 375 -3.60 5.36 21.77
N SER A 376 -4.85 5.65 21.43
CA SER A 376 -5.38 7.02 21.56
C SER A 376 -5.31 7.52 23.01
N CYS A 377 -5.54 6.63 23.97
CA CYS A 377 -5.43 6.89 25.41
C CYS A 377 -3.99 7.11 25.86
N GLN A 378 -3.04 6.34 25.33
CA GLN A 378 -1.61 6.52 25.63
C GLN A 378 -1.11 7.89 25.15
N ILE A 379 -1.45 8.27 23.92
CA ILE A 379 -1.12 9.59 23.35
C ILE A 379 -1.75 10.72 24.17
N ALA A 380 -3.03 10.60 24.52
CA ALA A 380 -3.72 11.62 25.32
C ALA A 380 -3.07 11.80 26.71
N ARG A 381 -2.46 10.76 27.28
CA ARG A 381 -1.73 10.82 28.56
C ARG A 381 -0.34 11.44 28.39
N SER A 382 0.40 11.10 27.34
CA SER A 382 1.73 11.69 27.11
C SER A 382 1.65 13.20 26.87
N GLN A 383 0.62 13.67 26.17
CA GLN A 383 0.38 15.09 25.92
C GLN A 383 -0.05 15.88 27.17
N LYS A 384 -0.61 15.22 28.20
CA LYS A 384 -1.03 15.84 29.46
C LYS A 384 0.07 15.91 30.52
N SER A 385 1.23 15.30 30.28
CA SER A 385 2.37 15.31 31.21
C SER A 385 3.56 16.18 30.74
N PRO A 386 3.39 17.44 30.29
CA PRO A 386 4.52 18.34 30.21
C PRO A 386 4.80 18.88 31.63
N ASP A 387 5.95 18.47 32.19
CA ASP A 387 6.63 19.03 33.36
C ASP A 387 6.10 18.69 34.77
N PHE A 388 6.90 17.89 35.49
CA PHE A 388 7.24 18.14 36.89
C PHE A 388 8.70 18.61 36.98
#